data_AF-A0A7X2SYT7-F1
#
_entry.id   AF-A0A7X2SYT7-F1
#
_cell.length_a   1.000
_cell.length_b   1.000
_cell.length_c   1.000
_cell.angle_alpha   90.00
_cell.angle_beta   90.00
_cell.angle_gamma   90.00
#
_symmetry.space_group_name_H-M   'P 1'
#
loop_
_entity.id
_entity.type
_entity.pdbx_description
1 polymer ?
#
loop_
_entity_poly.entity_id
_entity_poly.type
_entity_poly.pdbx_seq_one_letter_code
_entity_poly.pdbx_strand_id
1 'polypeptide(L)'
;KVTSGSSLMPQKKNPDALELIRGKCGRVQGALTGMMMTLKGLPLAYNKDMQEDKEGLFDALDTWLDCLHMSVLVLDGLQVKRPRCQEAAEQGYANSTELADYLVAKGVPFREAHHIVGEVVVAAIGQGVALEALSLAQLQ
;
A
#
# COMPACT_ATOMS: atom_id res chain seq x y z
N LYS A 1 -16.04 -2.95 15.25
CA LYS A 1 -16.15 -1.47 15.32
C LYS A 1 -15.89 -0.83 13.96
N VAL A 2 -14.81 -1.19 13.25
CA VAL A 2 -14.48 -0.63 11.91
C VAL A 2 -14.73 -1.56 10.73
N THR A 3 -15.26 -2.74 11.01
CA THR A 3 -15.49 -3.81 10.04
C THR A 3 -16.89 -4.38 10.24
N SER A 4 -17.58 -4.71 9.16
CA SER A 4 -18.68 -5.68 9.18
C SER A 4 -18.17 -7.11 9.04
N GLY A 5 -19.07 -8.07 9.14
CA GLY A 5 -18.79 -9.48 8.94
C GLY A 5 -20.02 -10.21 8.42
N SER A 6 -19.86 -11.47 8.06
CA SER A 6 -20.96 -12.36 7.72
C SER A 6 -21.33 -13.20 8.94
N SER A 7 -22.63 -13.39 9.19
CA SER A 7 -23.13 -14.30 10.23
C SER A 7 -22.70 -15.75 10.02
N LEU A 8 -22.36 -16.13 8.77
CA LEU A 8 -21.95 -17.48 8.41
C LEU A 8 -20.43 -17.72 8.52
N MET A 9 -19.61 -16.66 8.48
CA MET A 9 -18.13 -16.74 8.49
C MET A 9 -17.54 -15.82 9.57
N PRO A 10 -17.44 -16.27 10.83
CA PRO A 10 -17.02 -15.43 11.97
C PRO A 10 -15.61 -14.83 11.85
N GLN A 11 -14.73 -15.49 11.10
CA GLN A 11 -13.35 -15.06 10.85
C GLN A 11 -13.23 -13.96 9.80
N LYS A 12 -14.23 -13.82 8.92
CA LYS A 12 -14.19 -12.87 7.80
C LYS A 12 -14.67 -11.50 8.28
N LYS A 13 -13.75 -10.54 8.28
CA LYS A 13 -14.03 -9.13 8.56
C LYS A 13 -13.85 -8.31 7.29
N ASN A 14 -14.90 -7.60 6.87
CA ASN A 14 -14.84 -6.74 5.69
C ASN A 14 -14.29 -5.37 6.10
N PRO A 15 -13.32 -4.79 5.38
CA PRO A 15 -12.68 -3.54 5.74
C PRO A 15 -13.50 -2.32 5.29
N ASP A 16 -14.80 -2.28 5.60
CA ASP A 16 -15.75 -1.30 5.04
C ASP A 16 -15.31 0.15 5.26
N ALA A 17 -14.76 0.47 6.44
CA ALA A 17 -14.24 1.81 6.73
C ALA A 17 -13.12 2.20 5.74
N LEU A 18 -12.19 1.29 5.44
CA LEU A 18 -11.10 1.52 4.48
C LEU A 18 -11.62 1.59 3.03
N GLU A 19 -12.64 0.80 2.70
CA GLU A 19 -13.31 0.87 1.40
C GLU A 19 -13.99 2.23 1.19
N LEU A 20 -14.70 2.73 2.22
CA LEU A 20 -15.34 4.04 2.19
C LEU A 20 -14.34 5.18 2.17
N ILE A 21 -13.27 5.13 2.96
CA ILE A 21 -12.20 6.14 2.92
C ILE A 21 -11.64 6.25 1.50
N ARG A 22 -11.33 5.11 0.87
CA ARG A 22 -10.85 5.08 -0.51
C ARG A 22 -11.90 5.58 -1.51
N GLY A 23 -13.15 5.13 -1.38
CA GLY A 23 -14.24 5.52 -2.28
C GLY A 23 -14.57 7.02 -2.22
N LYS A 24 -14.52 7.61 -1.02
CA LYS A 24 -14.76 9.04 -0.78
C LYS A 24 -13.73 9.95 -1.46
N CYS A 25 -12.56 9.44 -1.83
CA CYS A 25 -11.58 10.18 -2.64
C CYS A 25 -12.20 10.75 -3.93
N GLY A 26 -13.05 9.98 -4.60
CA GLY A 26 -13.68 10.40 -5.85
C GLY A 26 -14.56 11.65 -5.71
N ARG A 27 -15.26 11.82 -4.57
CA ARG A 27 -16.15 12.97 -4.37
C ARG A 27 -15.40 14.26 -4.06
N VAL A 28 -14.29 14.15 -3.31
CA VAL A 28 -13.38 15.28 -3.05
C VAL A 28 -12.75 15.74 -4.36
N GLN A 29 -12.31 14.79 -5.20
CA GLN A 29 -11.81 15.10 -6.54
C GLN A 29 -12.89 15.75 -7.43
N GLY A 30 -14.14 15.29 -7.31
CA GLY A 30 -15.30 15.87 -7.99
C GLY A 30 -15.54 17.33 -7.60
N ALA A 31 -15.47 17.66 -6.31
CA ALA A 31 -15.62 19.03 -5.81
C ALA A 31 -14.54 19.97 -6.36
N LEU A 32 -13.27 19.53 -6.36
CA LEU A 32 -12.17 20.29 -6.98
C LEU A 32 -12.44 20.55 -8.47
N THR A 33 -12.81 19.49 -9.20
CA THR A 33 -13.03 19.57 -10.65
C THR A 33 -14.23 20.47 -10.98
N GLY A 34 -15.30 20.36 -10.19
CA GLY A 34 -16.48 21.21 -10.30
C GLY A 34 -16.13 22.68 -10.10
N MET A 35 -15.43 23.02 -9.02
CA MET A 35 -15.02 24.40 -8.73
C MET A 35 -14.12 24.99 -9.82
N MET A 36 -13.15 24.20 -10.31
CA MET A 36 -12.29 24.61 -11.43
C MET A 36 -13.09 24.90 -12.69
N MET A 37 -14.13 24.10 -12.97
CA MET A 37 -15.01 24.31 -14.13
C MET A 37 -15.90 25.55 -13.94
N THR A 38 -16.45 25.77 -12.74
CA THR A 38 -17.26 26.96 -12.42
C THR A 38 -16.46 28.26 -12.62
N LEU A 39 -15.17 28.27 -12.28
CA LEU A 39 -14.32 29.46 -12.42
C LEU A 39 -13.75 29.66 -13.83
N LYS A 40 -13.79 28.63 -14.67
CA LYS A 40 -13.09 28.63 -15.96
C LYS A 40 -13.66 29.69 -16.91
N GLY A 41 -12.89 30.75 -17.13
CA GLY A 41 -13.22 31.83 -18.07
C GLY A 41 -14.27 32.83 -17.55
N LEU A 42 -14.52 32.84 -16.24
CA LEU A 42 -15.48 33.74 -15.62
C LEU A 42 -14.93 35.19 -15.68
N PRO A 43 -15.65 36.16 -16.30
CA PRO A 43 -15.19 37.54 -16.39
C PRO A 43 -15.22 38.22 -15.02
N LEU A 44 -14.38 39.25 -14.82
CA LEU A 44 -14.43 40.03 -13.60
C LEU A 44 -15.69 40.94 -13.56
N ALA A 45 -16.25 41.26 -12.40
CA ALA A 45 -15.84 40.88 -11.04
C ALA A 45 -16.72 39.76 -10.45
N TYR A 46 -17.67 40.08 -9.58
CA TYR A 46 -18.58 39.10 -9.00
C TYR A 46 -19.61 38.62 -10.04
N ASN A 47 -19.76 37.29 -10.12
CA ASN A 47 -20.82 36.64 -10.88
C ASN A 47 -21.58 35.69 -9.95
N LYS A 48 -22.88 35.49 -10.22
CA LYS A 48 -23.75 34.67 -9.35
C LYS A 48 -23.35 33.20 -9.32
N ASP A 49 -22.65 32.73 -10.35
CA ASP A 49 -21.99 31.42 -10.46
C ASP A 49 -21.12 31.11 -9.23
N MET A 50 -20.50 32.13 -8.63
CA MET A 50 -19.71 31.98 -7.41
C MET A 50 -20.54 31.61 -6.16
N GLN A 51 -21.87 31.53 -6.27
CA GLN A 51 -22.68 30.94 -5.20
C GLN A 51 -22.37 29.46 -4.98
N GLU A 52 -21.92 28.75 -6.03
CA GLU A 52 -21.56 27.32 -6.06
C GLU A 52 -20.25 26.98 -5.33
N ASP A 53 -19.52 27.97 -4.81
CA ASP A 53 -18.24 27.76 -4.12
C ASP A 53 -18.36 27.01 -2.77
N LYS A 54 -19.55 27.05 -2.16
CA LYS A 54 -19.78 26.57 -0.79
C LYS A 54 -20.06 25.08 -0.72
N GLU A 55 -20.97 24.58 -1.54
CA GLU A 55 -21.49 23.21 -1.40
C GLU A 55 -20.39 22.16 -1.63
N GLY A 56 -19.63 22.31 -2.73
CA GLY A 56 -18.50 21.43 -3.03
C GLY A 56 -17.40 21.53 -1.99
N LEU A 57 -17.10 22.74 -1.49
CA LEU A 57 -16.08 22.94 -0.47
C LEU A 57 -16.48 22.29 0.86
N PHE A 58 -17.72 22.49 1.31
CA PHE A 58 -18.21 21.92 2.56
C PHE A 58 -18.25 20.39 2.52
N ASP A 59 -18.83 19.77 1.48
CA ASP A 59 -18.84 18.29 1.38
C ASP A 59 -17.42 17.72 1.30
N ALA A 60 -16.50 18.38 0.59
CA ALA A 60 -15.13 17.92 0.47
C ALA A 60 -14.36 17.97 1.80
N LEU A 61 -14.48 19.07 2.55
CA LEU A 61 -13.81 19.23 3.84
C LEU A 61 -14.42 18.34 4.92
N ASP A 62 -15.75 18.23 4.99
CA ASP A 62 -16.44 17.32 5.91
C ASP A 62 -16.04 15.87 5.60
N THR A 63 -16.06 15.49 4.32
CA THR A 63 -15.61 14.16 3.87
C THR A 63 -14.16 13.90 4.26
N TRP A 64 -13.26 14.87 4.09
CA TRP A 64 -11.86 14.69 4.42
C TRP A 64 -11.66 14.53 5.94
N LEU A 65 -12.32 15.35 6.74
CA LEU A 65 -12.28 15.28 8.20
C LEU A 65 -12.81 13.94 8.73
N ASP A 66 -13.94 13.48 8.20
CA ASP A 66 -14.51 12.17 8.53
C ASP A 66 -13.52 11.03 8.22
N CYS A 67 -12.88 11.07 7.06
CA CYS A 67 -11.88 10.08 6.67
C CYS A 67 -10.65 10.09 7.59
N LEU A 68 -10.22 11.25 8.06
CA LEU A 68 -9.11 11.37 9.02
C LEU A 68 -9.49 10.73 10.37
N HIS A 69 -10.64 11.08 10.94
CA HIS A 69 -11.11 10.49 12.19
C HIS A 69 -11.29 8.97 12.08
N MET A 70 -11.86 8.51 10.96
CA MET A 70 -12.08 7.10 10.73
C MET A 70 -10.76 6.33 10.57
N SER A 71 -9.75 6.94 9.95
CA SER A 71 -8.41 6.34 9.80
C SER A 71 -7.72 6.13 11.15
N VAL A 72 -7.81 7.12 12.07
CA VAL A 72 -7.29 6.99 13.45
C VAL A 72 -7.95 5.81 14.16
N LEU A 73 -9.27 5.70 14.05
CA LEU A 73 -10.04 4.65 14.73
C LEU A 73 -9.78 3.26 14.12
N VAL A 74 -9.47 3.16 12.82
CA VAL A 74 -8.95 1.91 12.22
C VAL A 74 -7.63 1.49 12.84
N LEU A 75 -6.70 2.43 13.03
CA LEU A 75 -5.36 2.15 13.56
C LEU A 75 -5.38 1.77 15.05
N ASP A 76 -6.25 2.38 15.85
CA ASP A 76 -6.38 2.13 17.30
C ASP A 76 -6.56 0.65 17.65
N GLY A 77 -7.36 -0.09 16.86
CA GLY A 77 -7.65 -1.50 17.07
C GLY A 77 -6.89 -2.47 16.17
N LEU A 78 -5.97 -1.99 15.33
CA LEU A 78 -5.28 -2.82 14.35
C LEU A 78 -4.33 -3.81 15.03
N GLN A 79 -4.44 -5.09 14.70
CA GLN A 79 -3.49 -6.12 15.14
C GLN A 79 -2.67 -6.63 13.97
N VAL A 80 -1.36 -6.41 14.04
CA VAL A 80 -0.40 -6.96 13.09
C VAL A 80 -0.13 -8.42 13.43
N LYS A 81 -0.41 -9.32 12.48
CA LYS A 81 -0.11 -10.75 12.60
C LYS A 81 1.38 -11.00 12.36
N ARG A 82 2.23 -10.63 13.32
CA ARG A 82 3.71 -10.70 13.21
C ARG A 82 4.23 -12.02 12.65
N PRO A 83 3.79 -13.22 13.11
CA PRO A 83 4.31 -14.48 12.58
C PRO A 83 4.06 -14.63 11.08
N ARG A 84 2.87 -14.23 10.61
CA ARG A 84 2.53 -14.28 9.18
C ARG A 84 3.30 -13.24 8.36
N CYS A 85 3.54 -12.05 8.92
CA CYS A 85 4.35 -11.02 8.28
C CYS A 85 5.81 -11.48 8.13
N GLN A 86 6.37 -12.09 9.17
CA GLN A 86 7.73 -12.63 9.15
C GLN A 86 7.87 -13.77 8.14
N GLU A 87 6.96 -14.75 8.19
CA GLU A 87 6.94 -15.86 7.25
C GLU A 87 6.93 -15.37 5.78
N ALA A 88 6.08 -14.39 5.47
CA ALA A 88 6.00 -13.84 4.13
C ALA A 88 7.28 -13.06 3.72
N ALA A 89 7.94 -12.39 4.67
CA ALA A 89 9.19 -11.68 4.42
C ALA A 89 10.34 -12.65 4.08
N GLU A 90 10.38 -13.82 4.73
CA GLU A 90 11.40 -14.85 4.52
C GLU A 90 11.19 -15.63 3.21
N GLN A 91 9.96 -15.80 2.74
CA GLN A 91 9.63 -16.58 1.55
C GLN A 91 9.92 -15.87 0.21
N GLY A 92 10.16 -14.56 0.22
CA GLY A 92 10.24 -13.74 -0.99
C GLY A 92 11.59 -13.71 -1.69
N TYR A 93 12.62 -14.37 -1.14
CA TYR A 93 14.02 -14.22 -1.59
C TYR A 93 14.48 -12.76 -1.71
N ALA A 94 13.86 -11.85 -0.95
CA ALA A 94 14.14 -10.42 -1.00
C ALA A 94 15.61 -10.12 -0.61
N ASN A 95 16.15 -10.95 0.26
CA ASN A 95 17.54 -10.99 0.70
C ASN A 95 18.55 -11.46 -0.38
N SER A 96 18.10 -11.86 -1.57
CA SER A 96 19.00 -12.17 -2.69
C SER A 96 19.83 -10.96 -3.11
N THR A 97 19.27 -9.75 -2.97
CA THR A 97 19.99 -8.49 -3.23
C THR A 97 21.21 -8.37 -2.31
N GLU A 98 21.03 -8.62 -1.01
CA GLU A 98 22.10 -8.61 -0.03
C GLU A 98 23.15 -9.70 -0.30
N LEU A 99 22.76 -10.86 -0.82
CA LEU A 99 23.70 -11.90 -1.21
C LEU A 99 24.54 -11.48 -2.43
N ALA A 100 23.94 -10.79 -3.40
CA ALA A 100 24.67 -10.28 -4.56
C ALA A 100 25.66 -9.19 -4.12
N ASP A 101 25.22 -8.26 -3.26
CA ASP A 101 26.08 -7.23 -2.69
C ASP A 101 27.22 -7.82 -1.84
N TYR A 102 26.96 -8.92 -1.11
CA TYR A 102 27.98 -9.67 -0.39
C TYR A 102 29.06 -10.20 -1.34
N LEU A 103 28.68 -10.82 -2.46
CA LEU A 103 29.65 -11.31 -3.46
C LEU A 103 30.43 -10.16 -4.11
N VAL A 104 29.76 -9.03 -4.38
CA VAL A 104 30.42 -7.82 -4.89
C VAL A 104 31.45 -7.28 -3.91
N ALA A 105 31.11 -7.23 -2.62
CA ALA A 105 32.05 -6.85 -1.57
C ALA A 105 33.25 -7.81 -1.45
N LYS A 106 33.11 -9.05 -1.94
CA LYS A 106 34.19 -10.05 -2.03
C LYS A 106 34.98 -10.00 -3.35
N GLY A 107 34.67 -9.06 -4.24
CA GLY A 107 35.40 -8.81 -5.48
C GLY A 107 34.77 -9.39 -6.74
N VAL A 108 33.57 -9.98 -6.65
CA VAL A 108 32.84 -10.48 -7.83
C VAL A 108 32.19 -9.29 -8.56
N PRO A 109 32.36 -9.12 -9.89
CA PRO A 109 31.63 -8.09 -10.64
C PRO A 109 30.12 -8.25 -10.48
N PHE A 110 29.39 -7.14 -10.29
CA PHE A 110 27.94 -7.17 -10.00
C PHE A 110 27.13 -8.04 -10.97
N ARG A 111 27.45 -8.00 -12.27
CA ARG A 111 26.77 -8.82 -13.29
C ARG A 111 26.93 -10.31 -13.03
N GLU A 112 28.11 -10.73 -12.59
CA GLU A 112 28.41 -12.12 -12.27
C GLU A 112 27.79 -12.51 -10.92
N ALA A 113 27.89 -11.65 -9.90
CA ALA A 113 27.23 -11.84 -8.61
C ALA A 113 25.72 -12.03 -8.76
N HIS A 114 25.06 -11.17 -9.54
CA HIS A 114 23.63 -11.28 -9.84
C HIS A 114 23.30 -12.59 -10.57
N HIS A 115 24.16 -13.05 -11.50
CA HIS A 115 23.97 -14.33 -12.19
C HIS A 115 24.04 -15.51 -11.21
N ILE A 116 25.10 -15.56 -10.39
CA ILE A 116 25.31 -16.59 -9.37
C ILE A 116 24.12 -16.65 -8.42
N VAL A 117 23.72 -15.50 -7.87
CA VAL A 117 22.59 -15.44 -6.93
C VAL A 117 21.28 -15.85 -7.60
N GLY A 118 21.07 -15.53 -8.87
CA GLY A 118 19.92 -16.00 -9.63
C GLY A 118 19.82 -17.53 -9.66
N GLU A 119 20.95 -18.22 -9.88
CA GLU A 119 21.00 -19.69 -9.83
C GLU A 119 20.73 -20.25 -8.43
N VAL A 120 21.29 -19.60 -7.39
CA VAL A 120 21.03 -19.96 -5.99
C VAL A 120 19.54 -19.83 -5.64
N VAL A 121 18.88 -18.75 -6.07
CA VAL A 121 17.44 -18.54 -5.87
C VAL A 121 16.63 -19.64 -6.58
N VAL A 122 16.98 -20.00 -7.81
CA VAL A 122 16.33 -21.11 -8.53
C VAL A 122 16.48 -22.43 -7.77
N ALA A 123 17.68 -22.72 -7.24
CA ALA A 123 17.93 -23.93 -6.46
C ALA A 123 17.14 -23.95 -5.14
N ALA A 124 16.99 -22.81 -4.48
CA ALA A 124 16.21 -22.67 -3.24
C ALA A 124 14.70 -22.83 -3.50
N ILE A 125 14.18 -22.25 -4.59
CA ILE A 125 12.79 -22.45 -5.05
C ILE A 125 12.52 -23.92 -5.33
N GLY A 126 13.45 -24.62 -6.00
CA GLY A 126 13.33 -26.05 -6.29
C GLY A 126 13.24 -26.92 -5.02
N GLN A 127 13.80 -26.47 -3.91
CA GLN A 127 13.75 -27.14 -2.61
C GLN A 127 12.63 -26.63 -1.69
N GLY A 128 11.97 -25.51 -2.04
CA GLY A 128 10.93 -24.89 -1.22
C GLY A 128 11.46 -24.29 0.09
N VAL A 129 12.70 -23.79 0.09
CA VAL A 129 13.39 -23.27 1.29
C VAL A 129 13.87 -21.84 1.09
N ALA A 130 14.02 -21.06 2.16
CA ALA A 130 14.65 -19.73 2.11
C ALA A 130 16.16 -19.82 1.79
N LEU A 131 16.80 -18.71 1.39
CA LEU A 131 18.23 -18.71 1.06
C LEU A 131 19.11 -19.15 2.24
N GLU A 132 18.79 -18.69 3.45
CA GLU A 132 19.55 -19.00 4.67
C GLU A 132 19.39 -20.46 5.13
N ALA A 133 18.43 -21.18 4.55
CA ALA A 133 18.25 -22.61 4.80
C ALA A 133 19.12 -23.48 3.87
N LEU A 134 19.75 -22.91 2.83
CA LEU A 134 20.77 -23.59 2.06
C LEU A 134 22.04 -23.76 2.91
N SER A 135 22.58 -24.97 2.94
CA SER A 135 23.85 -25.23 3.60
C SER A 135 24.99 -24.51 2.88
N LEU A 136 26.07 -24.19 3.61
CA LEU A 136 27.25 -23.57 3.01
C LEU A 136 27.81 -24.38 1.84
N ALA A 137 27.74 -25.72 1.90
CA ALA A 137 28.17 -26.60 0.82
C ALA A 137 27.30 -26.51 -0.44
N GLN A 138 26.04 -26.09 -0.32
CA GLN A 138 25.16 -25.81 -1.47
C GLN A 138 25.39 -24.41 -2.06
N LEU A 139 26.00 -23.50 -1.29
CA LEU A 139 26.29 -22.11 -1.68
C LEU A 139 27.69 -21.93 -2.27
N GLN A 140 28.54 -22.96 -2.22
CA GLN A 140 29.92 -23.00 -2.74
C GLN A 140 29.98 -23.79 -4.04
#